data_AF-A0A926B476-F1
#
_entry.id   AF-A0A926B476-F1
#
_cell.length_a   1.000
_cell.length_b   1.000
_cell.length_c   1.000
_cell.angle_alpha   90.00
_cell.angle_beta   90.00
_cell.angle_gamma   90.00
#
_symmetry.space_group_name_H-M   'P 1'
#
loop_
_entity.id
_entity.type
_entity.pdbx_description
1 polymer ?
#
loop_
_entity_poly.entity_id
_entity_poly.type
_entity_poly.pdbx_seq_one_letter_code
_entity_poly.pdbx_strand_id
1 'polypeptide(L)' 'MQFEIQVVCTDGAGRQTTHSLTSVTRDAAQLLPATFGLSLAEGKSLLQQLQAVVTQQQTSAFLAAHRRCGECESV' A
#
# COMPACT_ATOMS: atom_id res chain seq x y z
N MET A 1 4.81 5.00 -22.07
CA MET A 1 5.09 3.83 -21.21
C MET A 1 4.23 3.91 -19.97
N GLN A 2 3.67 2.79 -19.51
CA GLN A 2 2.87 2.71 -18.30
C GLN A 2 3.59 1.83 -17.28
N PHE A 3 3.59 2.27 -16.03
CA PHE A 3 4.15 1.56 -14.89
C PHE A 3 3.06 1.29 -13.88
N GLU A 4 2.95 0.05 -13.42
CA GLU A 4 2.12 -0.29 -12.27
C GLU A 4 3.00 -0.36 -11.03
N ILE A 5 2.54 0.28 -9.95
CA ILE A 5 3.22 0.25 -8.65
C ILE A 5 2.39 -0.62 -7.72
N GLN A 6 3.03 -1.65 -7.18
CA GLN A 6 2.45 -2.60 -6.25
C GLN A 6 3.25 -2.61 -4.95
N VAL A 7 2.57 -2.87 -3.84
CA VAL A 7 3.23 -3.23 -2.57
C VAL A 7 2.99 -4.70 -2.30
N VAL A 8 4.07 -5.40 -1.94
CA VAL A 8 4.04 -6.80 -1.53
C VAL A 8 4.24 -6.84 -0.03
N CYS A 9 3.26 -7.40 0.67
CA CYS A 9 3.29 -7.57 2.11
C CYS A 9 3.55 -9.04 2.41
N THR A 10 4.51 -9.32 3.28
CA THR A 10 4.85 -10.68 3.72
C THR A 10 4.48 -10.82 5.19
N ASP A 11 3.65 -11.81 5.52
CA ASP A 11 3.29 -12.08 6.91
C ASP A 11 4.35 -12.93 7.63
N GLY A 12 4.14 -13.16 8.94
CA GLY A 12 5.05 -13.96 9.77
C GLY A 12 5.17 -15.44 9.36
N ALA A 13 4.26 -15.94 8.50
CA ALA A 13 4.32 -17.28 7.92
C ALA A 13 4.99 -17.29 6.53
N GLY A 14 5.48 -16.14 6.05
CA GLY A 14 6.09 -16.00 4.73
C GLY A 14 5.08 -15.90 3.59
N ARG A 15 3.77 -15.81 3.88
CA ARG A 15 2.77 -15.67 2.83
C ARG A 15 2.75 -14.24 2.32
N GLN A 16 2.72 -14.11 1.00
CA GLN A 16 2.71 -12.83 0.32
C GLN A 16 1.30 -12.43 -0.11
N THR A 17 0.95 -11.17 0.11
CA THR A 17 -0.22 -10.51 -0.49
C THR A 17 0.23 -9.27 -1.23
N THR A 18 -0.18 -9.17 -2.50
CA THR A 18 0.13 -8.04 -3.37
C THR A 18 -1.05 -7.09 -3.41
N HIS A 19 -0.77 -5.80 -3.27
CA HIS A 19 -1.75 -4.73 -3.42
C HIS A 19 -1.30 -3.77 -4.52
N SER A 20 -2.11 -3.63 -5.57
CA SER A 20 -1.91 -2.57 -6.56
C SER A 20 -2.19 -1.22 -5.92
N LEU A 21 -1.22 -0.31 -5.97
CA LEU A 21 -1.34 1.04 -5.45
C LEU A 21 -1.77 1.98 -6.57
N THR A 22 -0.97 2.12 -7.62
CA THR A 22 -1.34 3.06 -8.68
C THR A 22 -0.68 2.71 -10.00
N SER A 23 -1.11 3.38 -11.06
CA SER A 23 -0.44 3.35 -12.36
C SER A 23 0.06 4.73 -12.73
N VAL A 24 1.28 4.78 -13.26
CA VAL A 24 1.96 5.99 -13.66
C VAL A 24 2.25 5.90 -15.14
N THR A 25 1.72 6.85 -15.91
CA THR A 25 1.95 6.92 -17.35
C THR A 25 2.96 8.01 -17.67
N ARG A 26 3.91 7.69 -18.54
CA ARG A 26 4.93 8.61 -19.04
C ARG A 26 4.88 8.64 -20.55
N ASP A 27 4.80 9.84 -21.10
CA ASP A 27 5.05 10.06 -22.52
C ASP A 27 6.57 10.11 -22.75
N ALA A 28 7.07 9.29 -23.68
CA ALA A 28 8.50 9.24 -23.99
C ALA A 28 9.02 10.58 -24.51
N ALA A 29 8.18 11.38 -25.16
CA ALA A 29 8.55 12.72 -25.63
C ALA A 29 8.68 13.75 -24.49
N GLN A 30 8.16 13.45 -23.30
CA GLN A 30 8.10 14.37 -22.15
C GLN A 30 8.99 13.94 -20.97
N LEU A 31 9.73 12.85 -21.13
CA LEU A 31 10.70 12.37 -20.15
C LEU A 31 11.98 13.20 -20.22
N LEU A 32 12.05 14.22 -19.38
CA LEU A 32 13.24 15.01 -19.11
C LEU A 32 13.84 14.56 -17.78
N PRO A 33 15.14 14.80 -17.50
CA PRO A 33 15.74 14.46 -16.20
C PRO A 33 14.95 15.04 -15.01
N ALA A 34 14.36 16.24 -15.16
CA ALA A 34 13.54 16.88 -14.14
C ALA A 34 12.15 16.24 -13.94
N THR A 35 11.63 15.51 -14.93
CA THR A 35 10.29 14.89 -14.93
C THR A 35 10.34 13.36 -14.95
N PHE A 36 11.55 12.79 -14.89
CA PHE A 36 11.78 11.36 -14.93
C PHE A 36 11.20 10.61 -13.72
N GLY A 37 11.17 11.28 -12.56
CA GLY A 37 10.62 10.74 -11.31
C GLY A 37 9.09 10.83 -11.20
N LEU A 38 8.58 10.66 -9.98
CA LEU A 38 7.19 10.97 -9.66
C LEU A 38 7.02 12.50 -9.56
N SER A 39 5.95 13.02 -10.15
CA SER A 39 5.50 14.36 -9.81
C SER A 39 5.08 14.41 -8.34
N LEU A 40 5.01 15.62 -7.78
CA LEU A 40 4.56 15.80 -6.40
C LEU A 40 3.14 15.24 -6.17
N ALA A 41 2.25 15.36 -7.15
CA ALA A 41 0.89 14.83 -7.06
C ALA A 41 0.89 13.30 -7.05
N GLU A 42 1.66 12.66 -7.93
CA GLU A 42 1.79 11.20 -7.97
C GLU A 42 2.45 10.66 -6.71
N GLY A 43 3.49 11.33 -6.20
CA GLY A 43 4.14 10.96 -4.94
C GLY A 43 3.19 11.02 -3.75
N LYS A 44 2.36 12.07 -3.65
CA LYS A 44 1.34 12.20 -2.62
C LYS A 44 0.27 11.11 -2.72
N SER A 45 -0.22 10.85 -3.93
CA SER A 45 -1.22 9.80 -4.18
C SER A 45 -0.67 8.41 -3.82
N LEU A 46 0.56 8.10 -4.23
CA LEU A 46 1.22 6.85 -3.90
C LEU A 46 1.39 6.68 -2.39
N LEU A 47 1.84 7.73 -1.71
CA LEU A 47 2.05 7.70 -0.26
C LEU A 47 0.72 7.47 0.49
N GLN A 48 -0.35 8.15 0.08
CA GLN A 48 -1.67 7.98 0.69
C GLN A 48 -2.17 6.54 0.57
N GLN A 49 -2.00 5.91 -0.59
CA GLN A 49 -2.45 4.54 -0.83
C GLN A 49 -1.61 3.52 -0.08
N LEU A 50 -0.29 3.71 -0.05
CA LEU A 50 0.61 2.88 0.76
C LEU A 50 0.22 2.95 2.24
N GLN A 51 -0.03 4.15 2.77
CA GLN A 51 -0.44 4.34 4.16
C GLN A 51 -1.79 3.68 4.45
N ALA A 52 -2.74 3.70 3.53
CA ALA A 52 -4.01 2.99 3.67
C ALA A 52 -3.80 1.47 3.80
N VAL A 53 -2.94 0.87 2.96
CA VAL A 53 -2.61 -0.56 3.04
C VAL A 53 -1.96 -0.90 4.38
N VAL A 54 -0.95 -0.14 4.80
CA VAL A 54 -0.25 -0.34 6.08
C VAL A 54 -1.23 -0.22 7.26
N THR A 55 -2.04 0.83 7.27
CA THR A 55 -3.01 1.08 8.35
C THR A 55 -4.04 -0.04 8.42
N GLN A 56 -4.56 -0.49 7.28
CA GLN A 56 -5.52 -1.60 7.22
C GLN A 56 -4.91 -2.88 7.80
N GLN A 57 -3.68 -3.22 7.40
CA GLN A 57 -3.00 -4.42 7.90
C GLN A 57 -2.73 -4.35 9.39
N GLN A 58 -2.20 -3.24 9.89
CA GLN A 58 -1.94 -3.03 11.31
C GLN A 58 -3.23 -3.09 12.12
N THR A 59 -4.31 -2.46 11.65
CA THR A 59 -5.62 -2.48 12.31
C THR A 59 -6.19 -3.90 12.33
N SER A 60 -6.14 -4.62 11.20
CA SER A 60 -6.62 -6.00 11.14
C SER A 60 -5.83 -6.93 12.06
N ALA A 61 -4.50 -6.79 12.13
CA ALA A 61 -3.65 -7.56 13.02
C ALA A 61 -3.94 -7.24 14.50
N PHE A 62 -4.06 -5.96 14.83
CA PHE A 62 -4.42 -5.52 16.18
C PHE A 62 -5.77 -6.08 16.62
N LEU A 63 -6.80 -5.93 15.78
CA LEU A 63 -8.13 -6.47 16.04
C LEU A 63 -8.09 -7.99 16.17
N ALA A 64 -7.37 -8.71 15.31
CA ALA A 64 -7.24 -10.16 15.41
C ALA A 64 -6.60 -10.60 16.75
N ALA A 65 -5.59 -9.87 17.23
CA ALA A 65 -4.94 -10.14 18.51
C ALA A 65 -5.81 -9.78 19.74
N HIS A 66 -6.74 -8.83 19.59
CA HIS A 66 -7.55 -8.30 20.71
C HIS A 66 -9.05 -8.58 20.56
N ARG A 67 -9.46 -9.48 19.65
CA ARG A 67 -10.86 -9.91 19.56
C ARG A 67 -11.21 -10.60 20.88
N ARG A 68 -12.07 -9.95 21.67
CA ARG A 68 -12.72 -10.58 22.83
C ARG A 68 -13.57 -11.76 22.35
N CYS A 69 -13.69 -12.78 23.19
CA CYS A 69 -14.62 -13.87 22.96
C CYS A 69 -16.05 -13.32 22.88
N GLY A 70 -16.83 -13.74 21.89
CA GLY A 70 -18.24 -13.33 21.74
C GLY A 70 -19.16 -13.88 22.84
N GLU A 71 -18.69 -14.83 23.64
CA GLU A 71 -19.46 -15.44 24.75
C GLU A 71 -19.04 -14.91 26.13
N CYS A 72 -17.87 -14.31 26.27
CA CYS A 72 -17.40 -13.73 27.53
C CYS A 72 -16.52 -12.52 27.25
N GLU A 73 -17.02 -11.33 27.58
CA GLU A 73 -16.37 -10.04 27.36
C GLU A 73 -15.15 -9.77 28.27
N SER A 74 -14.35 -10.79 28.59
CA SER A 74 -13.07 -10.58 29.27
C SER A 74 -11.96 -10.28 28.27
N VAL A 75 -11.16 -9.26 28.58
CA VAL A 75 -9.84 -8.98 27.99
C VAL A 75 -8.82 -9.94 28.57
#